data_AF-A0A843AM16-F1
#
_entry.id   AF-A0A843AM16-F1
#
_cell.length_a   1.000
_cell.length_b   1.000
_cell.length_c   1.000
_cell.angle_alpha   90.00
_cell.angle_beta   90.00
_cell.angle_gamma   90.00
#
_symmetry.space_group_name_H-M   'P 1'
#
loop_
_entity.id
_entity.type
_entity.pdbx_description
1 polymer ?
#
loop_
_entity_poly.entity_id
_entity_poly.type
_entity_poly.pdbx_seq_one_letter_code
_entity_poly.pdbx_strand_id
1 'polypeptide(L)'
;MRIFHKAVEIRVLVALLLFILTLIISLGIVSATENLTYSNGNDKDIVKENSNVDNSNISIKTSTKPSKVSQSSVIAASKKLKAHVDKNKRLPDTVIINKYKFSMPEFFYLMSKTISYKNSKIKSNVAVKYNIKNPSKASGTWVKGKIYSYYYSIYANKIIKNIDKYNKAPDYLVTAGGNKLQYQSNIYLFASVLSKTKTKLPYYVNINIKSANPINKYLPYYDRNKVSSKILGKNKLGHVELVGPYGNIDSKIKIAYIIRIYPSENNFQTALYESLANSNLKYAYYVYKITLANNSNQDFEKMNTQLLAQEYIVPNIKLNKYNLVIDIHSNRGINVNGSDKTNFMFAPKNSTSSKIIANKIIKNITGFSYYYPEFQTNSSYYPEQLIKSGIKTIVYETSFNESNTTLSYIQNLITEVDKLALDKEMDVVESKLQKTWSLSKAKLGVGDLKNINKYEYLSIYKHIKAFEGKTITLYVNGGKTSQYKILNNLGLSDKNKIKLKAYLDNYPKIFSELKTMAAAGKDNTTAYKNNYKKLEAHYNQSYKLAKKAGASNVALNAIKNKWLSMCNLLYDLKNFLN
;
A
#
# COMPACT_ATOMS: atom_id res chain seq x y z
N MET A 1 18.13 29.77 56.81
CA MET A 1 16.67 29.67 56.58
C MET A 1 16.27 29.60 55.08
N ARG A 2 16.60 30.58 54.23
CA ARG A 2 16.20 30.59 52.79
C ARG A 2 16.59 29.35 51.95
N ILE A 3 17.70 28.67 52.26
CA ILE A 3 18.15 27.47 51.53
C ILE A 3 17.28 26.24 51.84
N PHE A 4 16.81 26.10 53.10
CA PHE A 4 15.93 25.00 53.51
C PHE A 4 14.53 25.12 52.90
N HIS A 5 13.98 26.32 52.75
CA HIS A 5 12.69 26.51 52.06
C HIS A 5 12.73 26.03 50.60
N LYS A 6 13.76 26.42 49.82
CA LYS A 6 13.91 25.96 48.43
C LYS A 6 14.06 24.43 48.33
N ALA A 7 14.73 23.79 49.28
CA ALA A 7 14.86 22.32 49.29
C ALA A 7 13.52 21.61 49.56
N VAL A 8 12.63 22.21 50.35
CA VAL A 8 11.27 21.69 50.59
C VAL A 8 10.37 21.93 49.37
N GLU A 9 10.38 23.13 48.78
CA GLU A 9 9.62 23.44 47.55
C GLU A 9 9.97 22.51 46.39
N ILE A 10 11.27 22.25 46.16
CA ILE A 10 11.72 21.34 45.11
C ILE A 10 11.23 19.89 45.35
N ARG A 11 11.22 19.43 46.61
CA ARG A 11 10.70 18.09 46.95
C ARG A 11 9.18 17.98 46.75
N VAL A 12 8.43 19.03 47.07
CA VAL A 12 6.97 19.10 46.82
C VAL A 12 6.69 19.12 45.31
N LEU A 13 7.44 19.90 44.53
CA LEU A 13 7.31 19.95 43.06
C LEU A 13 7.62 18.60 42.40
N VAL A 14 8.66 17.89 42.85
CA VAL A 14 8.99 16.55 42.32
C VAL A 14 7.92 15.51 42.70
N ALA A 15 7.36 15.58 43.92
CA ALA A 15 6.26 14.72 44.33
C ALA A 15 4.98 14.97 43.49
N LEU A 16 4.63 16.24 43.23
CA LEU A 16 3.52 16.60 42.34
C LEU A 16 3.73 16.11 40.90
N LEU A 17 4.95 16.24 40.35
CA LEU A 17 5.26 15.72 39.01
C LEU A 17 5.10 14.19 38.92
N LEU A 18 5.54 13.46 39.95
CA LEU A 18 5.38 12.00 40.01
C LEU A 18 3.91 11.58 40.15
N PHE A 19 3.10 12.32 40.91
CA PHE A 19 1.66 12.08 41.07
C PHE A 19 0.86 12.38 39.78
N ILE A 20 1.25 13.41 39.03
CA ILE A 20 0.67 13.72 37.71
C ILE A 20 1.06 12.63 36.70
N LEU A 21 2.29 12.12 36.76
CA LEU A 21 2.77 11.08 35.85
C LEU A 21 2.05 9.73 36.05
N THR A 22 1.68 9.38 37.29
CA THR A 22 0.88 8.17 37.56
C THR A 22 -0.59 8.34 37.16
N LEU A 23 -1.16 9.54 37.28
CA LEU A 23 -2.52 9.84 36.78
C LEU A 23 -2.65 9.70 35.25
N ILE A 24 -1.61 10.09 34.51
CA ILE A 24 -1.59 10.04 33.04
C ILE A 24 -1.46 8.59 32.52
N ILE A 25 -0.96 7.66 33.33
CA ILE A 25 -0.81 6.24 32.96
C ILE A 25 -2.12 5.45 33.22
N SER A 26 -3.02 5.92 34.09
CA SER A 26 -4.27 5.23 34.43
C SER A 26 -5.50 5.65 33.60
N LEU A 27 -5.43 6.75 32.86
CA LEU A 27 -6.55 7.31 32.08
C LEU A 27 -6.15 7.52 30.61
N GLY A 28 -6.43 6.54 29.73
CA GLY A 28 -5.92 6.60 28.35
C GLY A 28 -6.49 5.66 27.28
N ILE A 29 -7.55 4.88 27.54
CA ILE A 29 -8.34 4.25 26.48
C ILE A 29 -9.83 4.47 26.75
N VAL A 30 -10.40 5.49 26.12
CA VAL A 30 -11.72 5.49 25.45
C VAL A 30 -11.75 6.79 24.62
N SER A 31 -12.00 6.70 23.31
CA SER A 31 -12.63 7.81 22.59
C SER A 31 -14.02 7.36 22.18
N ALA A 32 -15.03 7.92 22.85
CA ALA A 32 -16.42 7.80 22.44
C ALA A 32 -16.68 8.73 21.24
N THR A 33 -17.64 8.34 20.41
CA THR A 33 -18.17 9.17 19.34
C THR A 33 -19.19 10.15 19.89
N GLU A 34 -19.07 11.43 19.56
CA GLU A 34 -20.20 12.36 19.63
C GLU A 34 -20.40 13.05 18.27
N ASN A 35 -21.65 13.02 17.80
CA ASN A 35 -22.08 13.76 16.63
C ASN A 35 -22.49 15.16 17.09
N LEU A 36 -21.99 16.20 16.42
CA LEU A 36 -22.58 17.54 16.52
C LEU A 36 -23.52 17.77 15.35
N THR A 37 -24.80 17.65 15.62
CA THR A 37 -25.89 18.15 14.76
C THR A 37 -25.91 19.67 14.87
N TYR A 38 -25.92 20.38 13.75
CA TYR A 38 -26.28 21.81 13.71
C TYR A 38 -27.53 21.99 12.85
N SER A 39 -28.45 22.82 13.33
CA SER A 39 -29.78 23.02 12.75
C SER A 39 -29.80 24.11 11.66
N ASN A 40 -30.82 24.05 10.80
CA ASN A 40 -31.08 24.97 9.69
C ASN A 40 -31.19 26.44 10.11
N GLY A 41 -30.74 27.33 9.21
CA GLY A 41 -31.20 28.70 9.06
C GLY A 41 -31.48 28.96 7.58
N ASN A 42 -32.71 29.36 7.26
CA ASN A 42 -33.26 29.45 5.91
C ASN A 42 -32.45 30.33 4.95
N ASP A 43 -32.42 29.96 3.67
CA ASP A 43 -32.87 30.91 2.65
C ASP A 43 -33.60 30.19 1.50
N LYS A 44 -34.50 30.91 0.82
CA LYS A 44 -35.29 30.41 -0.31
C LYS A 44 -34.83 31.14 -1.57
N ASP A 45 -34.41 30.40 -2.59
CA ASP A 45 -34.86 30.77 -3.93
C ASP A 45 -34.88 29.58 -4.89
N ILE A 46 -35.83 29.63 -5.84
CA ILE A 46 -36.17 28.53 -6.74
C ILE A 46 -35.83 28.93 -8.17
N VAL A 47 -34.84 28.27 -8.78
CA VAL A 47 -34.83 28.05 -10.23
C VAL A 47 -34.50 26.59 -10.49
N LYS A 48 -35.39 25.92 -11.25
CA LYS A 48 -35.21 24.54 -11.71
C LYS A 48 -34.29 24.54 -12.93
N GLU A 49 -33.33 23.62 -12.98
CA GLU A 49 -33.18 22.82 -14.20
C GLU A 49 -32.58 21.43 -13.91
N ASN A 50 -32.75 20.53 -14.89
CA ASN A 50 -32.94 19.11 -14.62
C ASN A 50 -31.86 18.26 -15.31
N SER A 51 -31.06 17.51 -14.54
CA SER A 51 -30.26 16.41 -15.09
C SER A 51 -30.00 15.29 -14.07
N ASN A 52 -30.77 14.22 -14.19
CA ASN A 52 -30.54 12.97 -13.46
C ASN A 52 -29.22 12.31 -13.91
N VAL A 53 -28.21 12.34 -13.05
CA VAL A 53 -27.15 11.31 -13.06
C VAL A 53 -26.99 10.78 -11.64
N ASP A 54 -27.66 9.67 -11.38
CA ASP A 54 -27.69 9.00 -10.09
C ASP A 54 -26.32 8.33 -9.82
N ASN A 55 -25.34 9.13 -9.39
CA ASN A 55 -23.98 8.70 -9.09
C ASN A 55 -23.93 7.94 -7.76
N SER A 56 -24.62 6.80 -7.76
CA SER A 56 -24.57 5.82 -6.68
C SER A 56 -23.14 5.28 -6.58
N ASN A 57 -22.36 5.89 -5.68
CA ASN A 57 -21.04 5.42 -5.29
C ASN A 57 -21.18 4.05 -4.60
N ILE A 58 -21.26 2.99 -5.40
CA ILE A 58 -21.28 1.60 -4.93
C ILE A 58 -19.93 1.32 -4.26
N SER A 59 -19.87 1.57 -2.96
CA SER A 59 -18.72 1.30 -2.10
C SER A 59 -18.48 -0.21 -1.99
N ILE A 60 -17.82 -0.80 -2.99
CA ILE A 60 -17.34 -2.18 -2.97
C ILE A 60 -16.14 -2.30 -2.02
N LYS A 61 -16.40 -2.19 -0.71
CA LYS A 61 -15.45 -2.60 0.34
C LYS A 61 -15.25 -4.12 0.25
N THR A 62 -14.07 -4.54 -0.22
CA THR A 62 -13.68 -5.96 -0.29
C THR A 62 -13.68 -6.63 1.09
N SER A 63 -14.08 -7.90 1.17
CA SER A 63 -14.11 -8.66 2.41
C SER A 63 -12.70 -9.02 2.89
N THR A 64 -12.26 -8.46 4.01
CA THR A 64 -11.05 -8.91 4.73
C THR A 64 -11.25 -10.32 5.29
N LYS A 65 -10.25 -11.20 5.19
CA LYS A 65 -10.24 -12.53 5.83
C LYS A 65 -10.55 -12.44 7.34
N PRO A 66 -11.69 -12.95 7.82
CA PRO A 66 -12.03 -12.88 9.25
C PRO A 66 -11.26 -13.94 10.06
N SER A 67 -10.47 -13.54 11.06
CA SER A 67 -9.88 -14.49 12.02
C SER A 67 -10.93 -15.09 13.00
N LYS A 68 -12.03 -14.36 13.21
CA LYS A 68 -13.18 -14.78 14.03
C LYS A 68 -14.49 -14.32 13.38
N VAL A 69 -15.57 -15.07 13.59
CA VAL A 69 -16.95 -14.70 13.18
C VAL A 69 -17.91 -14.79 14.37
N SER A 70 -18.95 -13.97 14.38
CA SER A 70 -19.93 -14.01 15.47
C SER A 70 -20.89 -15.19 15.33
N GLN A 71 -21.32 -15.76 16.45
CA GLN A 71 -22.32 -16.86 16.45
C GLN A 71 -23.62 -16.45 15.76
N SER A 72 -24.03 -15.18 15.87
CA SER A 72 -25.21 -14.63 15.18
C SER A 72 -25.04 -14.63 13.66
N SER A 73 -23.85 -14.29 13.14
CA SER A 73 -23.55 -14.33 11.70
C SER A 73 -23.55 -15.76 11.15
N VAL A 74 -23.03 -16.74 11.91
CA VAL A 74 -23.10 -18.17 11.56
C VAL A 74 -24.54 -18.67 11.56
N ILE A 75 -25.37 -18.30 12.56
CA ILE A 75 -26.79 -18.64 12.62
C ILE A 75 -27.56 -18.05 11.42
N ALA A 76 -27.32 -16.79 11.08
CA ALA A 76 -27.95 -16.15 9.92
C ALA A 76 -27.55 -16.82 8.59
N ALA A 77 -26.29 -17.19 8.44
CA ALA A 77 -25.81 -17.95 7.29
C ALA A 77 -26.40 -19.38 7.25
N SER A 78 -26.60 -20.02 8.40
CA SER A 78 -27.21 -21.35 8.51
C SER A 78 -28.68 -21.35 8.08
N LYS A 79 -29.43 -20.29 8.42
CA LYS A 79 -30.80 -20.06 7.91
C LYS A 79 -30.83 -20.00 6.38
N LYS A 80 -29.92 -19.22 5.78
CA LYS A 80 -29.79 -19.10 4.32
C LYS A 80 -29.37 -20.42 3.67
N LEU A 81 -28.43 -21.15 4.26
CA LEU A 81 -28.01 -22.47 3.77
C LEU A 81 -29.17 -23.47 3.79
N LYS A 82 -29.94 -23.55 4.90
CA LYS A 82 -31.08 -24.46 4.96
C LYS A 82 -32.10 -24.13 3.87
N ALA A 83 -32.49 -22.87 3.73
CA ALA A 83 -33.43 -22.44 2.69
C ALA A 83 -32.91 -22.73 1.26
N HIS A 84 -31.60 -22.57 1.02
CA HIS A 84 -30.98 -22.96 -0.25
C HIS A 84 -31.10 -24.47 -0.49
N VAL A 85 -30.82 -25.31 0.50
CA VAL A 85 -30.92 -26.77 0.35
C VAL A 85 -32.38 -27.21 0.19
N ASP A 86 -33.30 -26.62 0.95
CA ASP A 86 -34.75 -26.87 0.84
C ASP A 86 -35.26 -26.62 -0.59
N LYS A 87 -34.80 -25.54 -1.22
CA LYS A 87 -35.16 -25.18 -2.60
C LYS A 87 -34.42 -26.01 -3.65
N ASN A 88 -33.08 -26.02 -3.62
CA ASN A 88 -32.23 -26.55 -4.70
C ASN A 88 -31.86 -28.03 -4.54
N LYS A 89 -32.24 -28.66 -3.42
CA LYS A 89 -31.97 -30.07 -3.08
C LYS A 89 -30.48 -30.47 -3.12
N ARG A 90 -29.56 -29.50 -3.05
CA ARG A 90 -28.10 -29.69 -2.99
C ARG A 90 -27.46 -28.64 -2.08
N LEU A 91 -26.23 -28.89 -1.65
CA LEU A 91 -25.39 -27.86 -1.04
C LEU A 91 -24.89 -26.87 -2.10
N PRO A 92 -24.73 -25.57 -1.75
CA PRO A 92 -23.98 -24.63 -2.55
C PRO A 92 -22.48 -24.83 -2.33
N ASP A 93 -21.69 -24.36 -3.28
CA ASP A 93 -20.22 -24.50 -3.28
C ASP A 93 -19.59 -23.66 -2.15
N THR A 94 -20.20 -22.51 -1.86
CA THR A 94 -19.80 -21.59 -0.79
C THR A 94 -20.98 -21.01 0.00
N VAL A 95 -20.71 -20.55 1.22
CA VAL A 95 -21.61 -19.71 2.02
C VAL A 95 -20.91 -18.39 2.33
N ILE A 96 -21.68 -17.30 2.30
CA ILE A 96 -21.17 -15.95 2.57
C ILE A 96 -21.48 -15.53 4.00
N ILE A 97 -20.44 -15.20 4.78
CA ILE A 97 -20.56 -14.55 6.10
C ILE A 97 -19.77 -13.25 6.04
N ASN A 98 -20.39 -12.12 6.41
CA ASN A 98 -19.75 -10.80 6.42
C ASN A 98 -19.03 -10.46 5.10
N LYS A 99 -19.69 -10.74 3.97
CA LYS A 99 -19.19 -10.63 2.58
C LYS A 99 -18.06 -11.58 2.19
N TYR A 100 -17.51 -12.37 3.12
CA TYR A 100 -16.45 -13.33 2.87
C TYR A 100 -17.02 -14.71 2.50
N LYS A 101 -16.44 -15.38 1.49
CA LYS A 101 -16.86 -16.73 1.03
C LYS A 101 -16.15 -17.82 1.84
N PHE A 102 -16.91 -18.80 2.31
CA PHE A 102 -16.42 -19.98 3.01
C PHE A 102 -16.76 -21.23 2.21
N SER A 103 -15.83 -22.18 2.13
CA SER A 103 -16.14 -23.52 1.62
C SER A 103 -17.15 -24.24 2.54
N MET A 104 -17.85 -25.25 2.02
CA MET A 104 -18.71 -26.08 2.87
C MET A 104 -17.99 -26.75 4.06
N PRO A 105 -16.76 -27.30 3.96
CA PRO A 105 -16.10 -27.88 5.12
C PRO A 105 -15.66 -26.83 6.14
N GLU A 106 -15.30 -25.62 5.70
CA GLU A 106 -15.04 -24.48 6.60
C GLU A 106 -16.31 -24.04 7.34
N PHE A 107 -17.43 -23.89 6.61
CA PHE A 107 -18.69 -23.49 7.22
C PHE A 107 -19.24 -24.58 8.17
N PHE A 108 -19.03 -25.86 7.85
CA PHE A 108 -19.39 -26.98 8.72
C PHE A 108 -18.66 -26.94 10.06
N TYR A 109 -17.37 -26.59 10.06
CA TYR A 109 -16.62 -26.36 11.30
C TYR A 109 -17.16 -25.18 12.10
N LEU A 110 -17.50 -24.06 11.44
CA LEU A 110 -18.09 -22.88 12.09
C LEU A 110 -19.47 -23.17 12.72
N MET A 111 -20.33 -23.91 12.02
CA MET A 111 -21.60 -24.39 12.56
C MET A 111 -21.37 -25.31 13.77
N SER A 112 -20.42 -26.24 13.68
CA SER A 112 -20.08 -27.16 14.78
C SER A 112 -19.59 -26.42 16.03
N LYS A 113 -18.63 -25.49 15.89
CA LYS A 113 -18.19 -24.63 17.02
C LYS A 113 -19.33 -23.79 17.57
N THR A 114 -20.23 -23.27 16.73
CA THR A 114 -21.40 -22.50 17.18
C THR A 114 -22.37 -23.33 18.01
N ILE A 115 -22.68 -24.57 17.59
CA ILE A 115 -23.50 -25.50 18.38
C ILE A 115 -22.81 -25.84 19.71
N SER A 116 -21.52 -26.17 19.68
CA SER A 116 -20.72 -26.47 20.87
C SER A 116 -20.71 -25.28 21.86
N TYR A 117 -20.48 -24.06 21.38
CA TYR A 117 -20.49 -22.84 22.19
C TYR A 117 -21.86 -22.55 22.80
N LYS A 118 -22.94 -22.71 22.02
CA LYS A 118 -24.32 -22.56 22.52
C LYS A 118 -24.67 -23.59 23.59
N ASN A 119 -24.23 -24.83 23.42
CA ASN A 119 -24.42 -25.89 24.41
C ASN A 119 -23.69 -25.57 25.73
N SER A 120 -22.44 -25.12 25.64
CA SER A 120 -21.59 -24.77 26.79
C SER A 120 -21.76 -23.31 27.29
N LYS A 121 -22.81 -22.59 26.84
CA LYS A 121 -23.12 -21.19 27.19
C LYS A 121 -21.99 -20.18 26.91
N ILE A 122 -21.04 -20.51 26.04
CA ILE A 122 -19.91 -19.65 25.65
C ILE A 122 -20.43 -18.51 24.76
N LYS A 123 -20.17 -17.25 25.15
CA LYS A 123 -20.63 -16.04 24.43
C LYS A 123 -19.66 -15.50 23.38
N SER A 124 -18.43 -16.03 23.29
CA SER A 124 -17.37 -15.51 22.43
C SER A 124 -17.62 -15.75 20.93
N ASN A 125 -16.91 -15.00 20.09
CA ASN A 125 -16.86 -15.22 18.64
C ASN A 125 -16.10 -16.51 18.31
N VAL A 126 -16.57 -17.23 17.30
CA VAL A 126 -15.98 -18.48 16.82
C VAL A 126 -14.70 -18.18 16.04
N ALA A 127 -13.59 -18.82 16.42
CA ALA A 127 -12.35 -18.77 15.66
C ALA A 127 -12.48 -19.50 14.32
N VAL A 128 -12.00 -18.88 13.25
CA VAL A 128 -12.08 -19.45 11.90
C VAL A 128 -10.88 -20.34 11.63
N LYS A 129 -11.13 -21.56 11.15
CA LYS A 129 -10.14 -22.46 10.57
C LYS A 129 -10.35 -22.49 9.05
N TYR A 130 -9.25 -22.48 8.30
CA TYR A 130 -9.23 -22.29 6.85
C TYR A 130 -8.58 -23.48 6.14
N ASN A 131 -8.83 -23.60 4.85
CA ASN A 131 -8.25 -24.64 3.98
C ASN A 131 -8.58 -26.06 4.48
N ILE A 132 -9.76 -26.22 5.10
CA ILE A 132 -10.24 -27.53 5.54
C ILE A 132 -10.62 -28.33 4.29
N LYS A 133 -10.00 -29.50 4.12
CA LYS A 133 -10.22 -30.38 2.97
C LYS A 133 -11.63 -30.99 3.01
N ASN A 134 -12.21 -31.20 1.84
CA ASN A 134 -13.44 -31.97 1.67
C ASN A 134 -13.26 -33.44 2.14
N PRO A 135 -14.35 -34.17 2.46
CA PRO A 135 -14.27 -35.61 2.66
C PRO A 135 -13.74 -36.32 1.41
N SER A 136 -13.21 -37.53 1.59
CA SER A 136 -12.62 -38.34 0.53
C SER A 136 -13.63 -39.32 -0.10
N LYS A 137 -14.53 -39.90 0.72
CA LYS A 137 -15.54 -40.88 0.33
C LYS A 137 -16.79 -40.72 1.21
N ALA A 138 -17.54 -39.64 1.01
CA ALA A 138 -18.78 -39.39 1.76
C ALA A 138 -19.88 -40.39 1.38
N SER A 139 -20.24 -41.28 2.31
CA SER A 139 -21.31 -42.28 2.15
C SER A 139 -22.05 -42.51 3.47
N GLY A 140 -23.31 -42.93 3.40
CA GLY A 140 -24.18 -43.02 4.57
C GLY A 140 -25.39 -43.94 4.41
N THR A 141 -26.15 -44.09 5.49
CA THR A 141 -27.41 -44.85 5.55
C THR A 141 -28.61 -43.90 5.69
N TRP A 142 -29.84 -44.43 5.69
CA TRP A 142 -31.04 -43.61 5.94
C TRP A 142 -31.08 -43.14 7.40
N VAL A 143 -31.14 -41.83 7.61
CA VAL A 143 -31.37 -41.24 8.94
C VAL A 143 -32.75 -40.59 8.98
N LYS A 144 -33.62 -41.06 9.89
CA LYS A 144 -34.98 -40.55 10.11
C LYS A 144 -35.29 -40.35 11.60
N GLY A 145 -36.17 -39.39 11.91
CA GLY A 145 -36.71 -39.17 13.26
C GLY A 145 -36.21 -37.91 13.95
N LYS A 146 -36.41 -37.84 15.27
CA LYS A 146 -36.00 -36.73 16.16
C LYS A 146 -34.53 -36.87 16.54
N ILE A 147 -33.72 -35.85 16.26
CA ILE A 147 -32.35 -35.72 16.78
C ILE A 147 -32.36 -34.69 17.90
N TYR A 148 -32.22 -35.15 19.15
CA TYR A 148 -32.23 -34.31 20.36
C TYR A 148 -30.94 -33.50 20.54
N SER A 149 -31.05 -32.41 21.30
CA SER A 149 -29.94 -31.46 21.56
C SER A 149 -28.69 -32.11 22.13
N TYR A 150 -28.85 -33.10 23.01
CA TYR A 150 -27.74 -33.88 23.55
C TYR A 150 -26.89 -34.51 22.44
N TYR A 151 -27.54 -35.19 21.49
CA TYR A 151 -26.86 -35.92 20.42
C TYR A 151 -26.17 -35.01 19.41
N TYR A 152 -26.86 -33.97 18.90
CA TYR A 152 -26.21 -33.11 17.90
C TYR A 152 -25.10 -32.23 18.51
N SER A 153 -25.13 -31.94 19.82
CA SER A 153 -23.99 -31.33 20.53
C SER A 153 -22.78 -32.27 20.61
N ILE A 154 -23.00 -33.57 20.88
CA ILE A 154 -21.93 -34.59 20.81
C ILE A 154 -21.37 -34.70 19.39
N TYR A 155 -22.24 -34.72 18.37
CA TYR A 155 -21.83 -34.76 16.97
C TYR A 155 -20.96 -33.55 16.61
N ALA A 156 -21.32 -32.36 17.08
CA ALA A 156 -20.54 -31.13 16.84
C ALA A 156 -19.13 -31.25 17.42
N ASN A 157 -19.00 -31.75 18.66
CA ASN A 157 -17.69 -31.99 19.29
C ASN A 157 -16.86 -33.05 18.55
N LYS A 158 -17.50 -34.12 18.03
CA LYS A 158 -16.82 -35.13 17.17
C LYS A 158 -16.29 -34.53 15.86
N ILE A 159 -17.09 -33.67 15.19
CA ILE A 159 -16.68 -32.97 13.95
C ILE A 159 -15.50 -32.03 14.22
N ILE A 160 -15.60 -31.24 15.30
CA ILE A 160 -14.52 -30.35 15.75
C ILE A 160 -13.23 -31.14 15.94
N LYS A 161 -13.25 -32.24 16.72
CA LYS A 161 -12.06 -33.07 16.97
C LYS A 161 -11.48 -33.68 15.70
N ASN A 162 -12.32 -34.10 14.75
CA ASN A 162 -11.88 -34.66 13.47
C ASN A 162 -11.20 -33.61 12.59
N ILE A 163 -11.85 -32.45 12.40
CA ILE A 163 -11.32 -31.34 11.60
C ILE A 163 -10.07 -30.74 12.26
N ASP A 164 -10.02 -30.64 13.58
CA ASP A 164 -8.85 -30.12 14.29
C ASP A 164 -7.64 -31.05 14.18
N LYS A 165 -7.84 -32.38 14.17
CA LYS A 165 -6.76 -33.39 14.01
C LYS A 165 -6.29 -33.56 12.57
N TYR A 166 -7.19 -33.61 11.59
CA TYR A 166 -6.87 -34.04 10.22
C TYR A 166 -6.93 -32.91 9.17
N ASN A 167 -7.40 -31.72 9.56
CA ASN A 167 -7.73 -30.62 8.65
C ASN A 167 -8.59 -31.04 7.43
N LYS A 168 -9.45 -32.05 7.64
CA LYS A 168 -10.40 -32.62 6.67
C LYS A 168 -11.75 -32.74 7.35
N ALA A 169 -12.84 -32.48 6.62
CA ALA A 169 -14.17 -32.82 7.11
C ALA A 169 -14.37 -34.36 7.16
N PRO A 170 -15.09 -34.88 8.17
CA PRO A 170 -15.37 -36.31 8.25
C PRO A 170 -16.29 -36.76 7.12
N ASP A 171 -16.02 -37.95 6.57
CA ASP A 171 -16.81 -38.57 5.50
C ASP A 171 -18.27 -38.82 5.93
N TYR A 172 -18.47 -39.23 7.19
CA TYR A 172 -19.76 -39.39 7.87
C TYR A 172 -19.59 -39.30 9.39
N LEU A 173 -20.72 -39.21 10.11
CA LEU A 173 -20.78 -39.53 11.53
C LEU A 173 -21.68 -40.75 11.78
N VAL A 174 -21.38 -41.51 12.83
CA VAL A 174 -22.29 -42.53 13.35
C VAL A 174 -23.23 -41.88 14.38
N THR A 175 -24.53 -41.97 14.13
CA THR A 175 -25.60 -41.53 15.05
C THR A 175 -25.75 -42.49 16.23
N ALA A 176 -26.48 -42.08 17.28
CA ALA A 176 -26.73 -42.94 18.45
C ALA A 176 -27.38 -44.28 18.10
N GLY A 177 -28.26 -44.31 17.09
CA GLY A 177 -28.87 -45.54 16.55
C GLY A 177 -28.06 -46.19 15.42
N GLY A 178 -26.73 -46.15 15.47
CA GLY A 178 -25.80 -46.83 14.53
C GLY A 178 -25.75 -46.32 13.09
N ASN A 179 -26.73 -45.53 12.65
CA ASN A 179 -26.82 -45.05 11.27
C ASN A 179 -25.71 -44.07 10.89
N LYS A 180 -25.19 -44.17 9.66
CA LYS A 180 -24.12 -43.32 9.12
C LYS A 180 -24.72 -42.07 8.47
N LEU A 181 -24.67 -40.93 9.17
CA LEU A 181 -25.06 -39.63 8.64
C LEU A 181 -23.89 -39.02 7.83
N GLN A 182 -23.95 -39.14 6.51
CA GLN A 182 -22.89 -38.63 5.63
C GLN A 182 -22.75 -37.12 5.63
N TYR A 183 -21.57 -36.65 5.22
CA TYR A 183 -21.16 -35.24 5.21
C TYR A 183 -22.25 -34.23 4.80
N GLN A 184 -22.87 -34.36 3.61
CA GLN A 184 -23.85 -33.37 3.13
C GLN A 184 -25.12 -33.36 3.99
N SER A 185 -25.62 -34.55 4.34
CA SER A 185 -26.76 -34.73 5.24
C SER A 185 -26.50 -34.14 6.64
N ASN A 186 -25.25 -34.22 7.11
CA ASN A 186 -24.80 -33.68 8.41
C ASN A 186 -24.73 -32.14 8.39
N ILE A 187 -24.20 -31.55 7.31
CA ILE A 187 -24.25 -30.09 7.09
C ILE A 187 -25.70 -29.59 7.13
N TYR A 188 -26.63 -30.30 6.49
CA TYR A 188 -28.05 -29.92 6.52
C TYR A 188 -28.72 -30.12 7.90
N LEU A 189 -28.35 -31.17 8.66
CA LEU A 189 -28.76 -31.31 10.05
C LEU A 189 -28.35 -30.08 10.87
N PHE A 190 -27.08 -29.64 10.73
CA PHE A 190 -26.53 -28.53 11.51
C PHE A 190 -27.11 -27.19 11.08
N ALA A 191 -27.33 -26.99 9.78
CA ALA A 191 -28.08 -25.85 9.25
C ALA A 191 -29.53 -25.84 9.79
N SER A 192 -30.17 -27.00 9.94
CA SER A 192 -31.52 -27.13 10.50
C SER A 192 -31.60 -26.87 12.01
N VAL A 193 -30.58 -27.25 12.77
CA VAL A 193 -30.45 -26.89 14.19
C VAL A 193 -30.28 -25.38 14.34
N LEU A 194 -29.31 -24.80 13.64
CA LEU A 194 -28.97 -23.38 13.78
C LEU A 194 -30.05 -22.47 13.17
N SER A 195 -30.82 -22.91 12.16
CA SER A 195 -31.93 -22.12 11.63
C SER A 195 -33.05 -21.89 12.64
N LYS A 196 -33.29 -22.86 13.54
CA LYS A 196 -34.27 -22.78 14.63
C LYS A 196 -33.71 -22.19 15.93
N THR A 197 -32.41 -21.96 16.01
CA THR A 197 -31.74 -21.44 17.21
C THR A 197 -32.03 -19.94 17.38
N LYS A 198 -32.51 -19.56 18.58
CA LYS A 198 -32.62 -18.17 19.05
C LYS A 198 -31.51 -17.91 20.09
N THR A 199 -31.88 -17.75 21.36
CA THR A 199 -30.95 -17.70 22.49
C THR A 199 -30.38 -19.10 22.77
N LYS A 200 -31.26 -20.06 23.04
CA LYS A 200 -30.98 -21.49 23.28
C LYS A 200 -31.07 -22.33 22.00
N LEU A 201 -30.44 -23.51 22.02
CA LEU A 201 -30.57 -24.55 21.00
C LEU A 201 -31.97 -25.22 21.05
N PRO A 202 -32.52 -25.71 19.92
CA PRO A 202 -33.82 -26.38 19.89
C PRO A 202 -33.77 -27.78 20.55
N TYR A 203 -34.74 -28.12 21.40
CA TYR A 203 -34.71 -29.41 22.13
C TYR A 203 -34.52 -30.64 21.22
N TYR A 204 -35.12 -30.63 20.02
CA TYR A 204 -34.81 -31.55 18.93
C TYR A 204 -34.98 -30.89 17.56
N VAL A 205 -34.47 -31.57 16.52
CA VAL A 205 -34.87 -31.33 15.12
C VAL A 205 -35.30 -32.64 14.47
N ASN A 206 -36.28 -32.57 13.56
CA ASN A 206 -36.68 -33.71 12.74
C ASN A 206 -35.81 -33.78 11.49
N ILE A 207 -35.36 -34.98 11.13
CA ILE A 207 -34.66 -35.27 9.88
C ILE A 207 -35.28 -36.50 9.21
N ASN A 208 -35.26 -36.54 7.88
CA ASN A 208 -35.65 -37.71 7.09
C ASN A 208 -34.86 -37.67 5.77
N ILE A 209 -33.66 -38.24 5.77
CA ILE A 209 -32.75 -38.20 4.61
C ILE A 209 -32.26 -39.62 4.33
N LYS A 210 -32.79 -40.20 3.26
CA LYS A 210 -32.29 -41.45 2.66
C LYS A 210 -30.86 -41.24 2.16
N SER A 211 -30.04 -42.29 2.14
CA SER A 211 -28.70 -42.26 1.52
C SER A 211 -28.75 -41.71 0.09
N ALA A 212 -29.69 -42.17 -0.73
CA ALA A 212 -29.91 -41.73 -2.10
C ALA A 212 -30.62 -40.35 -2.27
N ASN A 213 -30.81 -39.57 -1.21
CA ASN A 213 -31.41 -38.23 -1.32
C ASN A 213 -30.56 -37.31 -2.23
N PRO A 214 -31.17 -36.46 -3.10
CA PRO A 214 -30.42 -35.58 -4.00
C PRO A 214 -29.32 -34.74 -3.36
N ILE A 215 -29.45 -34.37 -2.08
CA ILE A 215 -28.42 -33.62 -1.35
C ILE A 215 -27.06 -34.34 -1.29
N ASN A 216 -27.10 -35.67 -1.34
CA ASN A 216 -25.93 -36.54 -1.24
C ASN A 216 -25.27 -36.82 -2.60
N LYS A 217 -25.91 -36.46 -3.73
CA LYS A 217 -25.36 -36.67 -5.09
C LYS A 217 -24.21 -35.72 -5.44
N TYR A 218 -24.24 -34.48 -4.94
CA TYR A 218 -23.24 -33.46 -5.23
C TYR A 218 -22.30 -33.27 -4.04
N LEU A 219 -20.99 -33.28 -4.28
CA LEU A 219 -19.98 -32.87 -3.30
C LEU A 219 -19.52 -31.44 -3.63
N PRO A 220 -19.89 -30.43 -2.83
CA PRO A 220 -19.55 -29.03 -3.11
C PRO A 220 -18.05 -28.79 -3.07
N TYR A 221 -17.50 -28.23 -4.14
CA TYR A 221 -16.09 -27.92 -4.27
C TYR A 221 -15.88 -26.41 -4.37
N TYR A 222 -15.00 -25.86 -3.52
CA TYR A 222 -14.54 -24.49 -3.61
C TYR A 222 -13.02 -24.48 -3.49
N ASP A 223 -12.35 -24.23 -4.61
CA ASP A 223 -10.98 -23.79 -4.58
C ASP A 223 -10.93 -22.30 -4.27
N ARG A 224 -10.40 -22.01 -3.08
CA ARG A 224 -10.16 -20.66 -2.54
C ARG A 224 -9.09 -19.91 -3.32
N ASN A 225 -8.13 -20.63 -3.89
CA ASN A 225 -7.00 -20.10 -4.63
C ASN A 225 -7.28 -20.02 -6.13
N LYS A 226 -8.48 -20.44 -6.58
CA LYS A 226 -8.90 -20.29 -7.97
C LYS A 226 -8.95 -18.81 -8.33
N VAL A 227 -7.99 -18.43 -9.16
CA VAL A 227 -7.88 -17.11 -9.79
C VAL A 227 -9.24 -16.72 -10.38
N SER A 228 -9.71 -15.52 -10.02
CA SER A 228 -10.93 -14.95 -10.57
C SER A 228 -10.62 -13.86 -11.59
N SER A 229 -11.55 -13.63 -12.52
CA SER A 229 -11.53 -12.48 -13.43
C SER A 229 -12.80 -11.67 -13.21
N LYS A 230 -12.69 -10.33 -13.33
CA LYS A 230 -13.82 -9.41 -13.32
C LYS A 230 -13.52 -8.20 -14.21
N ILE A 231 -14.40 -7.87 -15.15
CA ILE A 231 -14.40 -6.56 -15.80
C ILE A 231 -14.69 -5.48 -14.75
N LEU A 232 -13.78 -4.51 -14.61
CA LEU A 232 -13.94 -3.35 -13.73
C LEU A 232 -14.76 -2.24 -14.39
N GLY A 233 -14.59 -2.05 -15.69
CA GLY A 233 -15.29 -1.05 -16.49
C GLY A 233 -15.01 -1.24 -17.98
N LYS A 234 -15.89 -0.67 -18.81
CA LYS A 234 -15.82 -0.66 -20.27
C LYS A 234 -16.44 0.63 -20.79
N ASN A 235 -15.76 1.31 -21.70
CA ASN A 235 -16.26 2.47 -22.42
C ASN A 235 -15.89 2.35 -23.92
N LYS A 236 -16.03 3.45 -24.68
CA LYS A 236 -15.69 3.50 -26.12
C LYS A 236 -14.20 3.29 -26.45
N LEU A 237 -13.29 3.47 -25.47
CA LEU A 237 -11.84 3.34 -25.66
C LEU A 237 -11.37 1.89 -25.47
N GLY A 238 -12.13 1.08 -24.74
CA GLY A 238 -11.74 -0.28 -24.35
C GLY A 238 -12.37 -0.73 -23.03
N HIS A 239 -11.74 -1.71 -22.39
CA HIS A 239 -12.15 -2.22 -21.08
C HIS A 239 -10.95 -2.54 -20.19
N VAL A 240 -11.21 -2.58 -18.88
CA VAL A 240 -10.24 -3.00 -17.86
C VAL A 240 -10.74 -4.25 -17.16
N GLU A 241 -9.93 -5.29 -17.16
CA GLU A 241 -10.15 -6.55 -16.46
C GLU A 241 -9.23 -6.63 -15.22
N LEU A 242 -9.78 -7.06 -14.08
CA LEU A 242 -9.02 -7.38 -12.87
C LEU A 242 -8.94 -8.89 -12.72
N VAL A 243 -7.73 -9.42 -12.79
CA VAL A 243 -7.43 -10.86 -12.66
C VAL A 243 -6.72 -11.10 -11.32
N GLY A 244 -7.09 -12.19 -10.64
CA GLY A 244 -6.57 -12.57 -9.32
C GLY A 244 -7.68 -12.74 -8.27
N PRO A 245 -7.33 -12.72 -6.97
CA PRO A 245 -5.96 -12.73 -6.46
C PRO A 245 -5.19 -14.00 -6.85
N TYR A 246 -3.89 -13.85 -7.05
CA TYR A 246 -2.88 -14.91 -7.09
C TYR A 246 -2.11 -14.95 -5.76
N GLY A 247 -1.40 -16.05 -5.50
CA GLY A 247 -0.62 -16.23 -4.28
C GLY A 247 -1.49 -16.36 -3.02
N ASN A 248 -1.04 -15.78 -1.93
CA ASN A 248 -1.78 -15.72 -0.68
C ASN A 248 -2.94 -14.71 -0.77
N ILE A 249 -4.08 -15.17 -1.32
CA ILE A 249 -5.36 -14.43 -1.48
C ILE A 249 -5.88 -13.75 -0.20
N ASP A 250 -5.33 -14.19 0.92
CA ASP A 250 -5.71 -13.94 2.29
C ASP A 250 -4.76 -12.94 2.99
N SER A 251 -3.72 -12.48 2.28
CA SER A 251 -2.78 -11.47 2.75
C SER A 251 -3.42 -10.09 2.85
N LYS A 252 -3.02 -9.32 3.87
CA LYS A 252 -3.37 -7.90 3.98
C LYS A 252 -2.53 -7.02 3.05
N ILE A 253 -1.40 -7.53 2.59
CA ILE A 253 -0.54 -6.84 1.62
C ILE A 253 -1.03 -7.20 0.22
N LYS A 254 -1.48 -6.20 -0.52
CA LYS A 254 -1.92 -6.34 -1.91
C LYS A 254 -0.92 -5.70 -2.85
N ILE A 255 -0.56 -6.43 -3.91
CA ILE A 255 0.35 -5.98 -4.96
C ILE A 255 -0.40 -6.01 -6.29
N ALA A 256 -0.31 -4.94 -7.07
CA ALA A 256 -0.90 -4.85 -8.39
C ALA A 256 0.21 -4.85 -9.46
N TYR A 257 0.06 -5.69 -10.47
CA TYR A 257 0.67 -5.48 -11.77
C TYR A 257 -0.34 -4.78 -12.67
N ILE A 258 0.10 -3.79 -13.45
CA ILE A 258 -0.69 -3.19 -14.52
C ILE A 258 -0.03 -3.57 -15.84
N ILE A 259 -0.83 -4.09 -16.78
CA ILE A 259 -0.40 -4.48 -18.12
C ILE A 259 -1.38 -3.95 -19.17
N ARG A 260 -0.86 -3.61 -20.34
CA ARG A 260 -1.64 -3.41 -21.56
C ARG A 260 -1.67 -4.71 -22.36
N ILE A 261 -2.79 -4.98 -23.02
CA ILE A 261 -2.90 -6.01 -24.06
C ILE A 261 -2.66 -5.37 -25.40
N TYR A 262 -1.57 -5.76 -26.05
CA TYR A 262 -1.28 -5.45 -27.43
C TYR A 262 -0.86 -6.74 -28.15
N PRO A 263 -1.28 -7.01 -29.40
CA PRO A 263 -1.07 -8.32 -30.05
C PRO A 263 0.39 -8.78 -30.18
N SER A 264 1.36 -7.85 -30.16
CA SER A 264 2.79 -8.14 -30.19
C SER A 264 3.48 -8.08 -28.81
N GLU A 265 2.73 -7.87 -27.71
CA GLU A 265 3.26 -7.77 -26.34
C GLU A 265 3.13 -9.10 -25.55
N ASN A 266 2.94 -10.24 -26.23
CA ASN A 266 2.50 -11.49 -25.58
C ASN A 266 3.52 -12.11 -24.62
N ASN A 267 4.83 -12.02 -24.89
CA ASN A 267 5.86 -12.78 -24.16
C ASN A 267 5.88 -12.46 -22.66
N PHE A 268 5.90 -11.18 -22.27
CA PHE A 268 5.94 -10.80 -20.86
C PHE A 268 4.60 -11.04 -20.16
N GLN A 269 3.48 -10.98 -20.89
CA GLN A 269 2.15 -11.25 -20.34
C GLN A 269 2.01 -12.73 -19.98
N THR A 270 2.38 -13.64 -20.89
CA THR A 270 2.43 -15.08 -20.64
C THR A 270 3.34 -15.38 -19.46
N ALA A 271 4.57 -14.85 -19.47
CA ALA A 271 5.52 -15.00 -18.37
C ALA A 271 4.96 -14.53 -17.02
N LEU A 272 4.24 -13.40 -16.98
CA LEU A 272 3.62 -12.86 -15.78
C LEU A 272 2.54 -13.79 -15.24
N TYR A 273 1.64 -14.26 -16.11
CA TYR A 273 0.54 -15.15 -15.73
C TYR A 273 1.03 -16.53 -15.28
N GLU A 274 1.97 -17.14 -16.01
CA GLU A 274 2.58 -18.42 -15.63
C GLU A 274 3.33 -18.33 -14.29
N SER A 275 4.15 -17.29 -14.12
CA SER A 275 4.92 -17.09 -12.89
C SER A 275 4.02 -16.85 -11.68
N LEU A 276 2.93 -16.10 -11.84
CA LEU A 276 1.95 -15.88 -10.76
C LEU A 276 1.10 -17.11 -10.46
N ALA A 277 0.78 -17.94 -11.46
CA ALA A 277 -0.02 -19.16 -11.29
C ALA A 277 0.79 -20.29 -10.62
N ASN A 278 2.08 -20.41 -10.95
CA ASN A 278 2.92 -21.52 -10.52
C ASN A 278 3.73 -21.25 -9.23
N SER A 279 3.61 -20.06 -8.63
CA SER A 279 4.39 -19.65 -7.44
C SER A 279 3.59 -19.64 -6.13
N ASN A 280 4.19 -20.14 -5.06
CA ASN A 280 3.64 -20.07 -3.69
C ASN A 280 4.01 -18.74 -3.00
N LEU A 281 3.31 -17.66 -3.35
CA LEU A 281 3.65 -16.29 -2.95
C LEU A 281 3.07 -15.87 -1.59
N LYS A 282 3.86 -15.11 -0.80
CA LYS A 282 3.53 -14.54 0.52
C LYS A 282 2.39 -13.52 0.49
N TYR A 283 2.26 -12.76 -0.59
CA TYR A 283 1.28 -11.66 -0.73
C TYR A 283 0.09 -11.97 -1.65
N ALA A 284 -0.90 -11.06 -1.66
CA ALA A 284 -2.05 -11.14 -2.56
C ALA A 284 -1.76 -10.34 -3.83
N TYR A 285 -1.62 -11.03 -4.96
CA TYR A 285 -1.22 -10.43 -6.24
C TYR A 285 -2.41 -10.27 -7.18
N TYR A 286 -2.47 -9.17 -7.90
CA TYR A 286 -3.54 -8.86 -8.84
C TYR A 286 -2.94 -8.33 -10.14
N VAL A 287 -3.58 -8.64 -11.27
CA VAL A 287 -3.20 -8.10 -12.58
C VAL A 287 -4.36 -7.26 -13.10
N TYR A 288 -4.12 -5.97 -13.33
CA TYR A 288 -5.03 -5.08 -14.05
C TYR A 288 -4.64 -5.11 -15.53
N LYS A 289 -5.56 -5.58 -16.35
CA LYS A 289 -5.36 -5.84 -17.78
C LYS A 289 -6.19 -4.83 -18.58
N ILE A 290 -5.52 -4.01 -19.37
CA ILE A 290 -6.13 -2.96 -20.20
C ILE A 290 -6.23 -3.47 -21.64
N THR A 291 -7.44 -3.56 -22.18
CA THR A 291 -7.68 -4.01 -23.57
C THR A 291 -8.39 -2.88 -24.32
N LEU A 292 -7.79 -2.40 -25.42
CA LEU A 292 -8.34 -1.32 -26.25
C LEU A 292 -9.45 -1.85 -27.19
N ALA A 293 -10.33 -0.95 -27.65
CA ALA A 293 -11.52 -1.33 -28.42
C ALA A 293 -11.23 -1.61 -29.92
N ASN A 294 -10.36 -0.82 -30.56
CA ASN A 294 -9.71 -1.02 -31.86
C ASN A 294 -9.03 0.30 -32.25
N ASN A 295 -7.70 0.31 -32.44
CA ASN A 295 -6.93 1.51 -32.74
C ASN A 295 -5.85 1.16 -33.78
N SER A 296 -5.60 2.04 -34.75
CA SER A 296 -4.53 1.89 -35.76
C SER A 296 -3.37 2.87 -35.58
N ASN A 297 -3.36 3.67 -34.51
CA ASN A 297 -2.38 4.71 -34.25
C ASN A 297 -1.87 4.66 -32.80
N GLN A 298 -0.55 4.50 -32.69
CA GLN A 298 0.20 4.25 -31.46
C GLN A 298 0.07 5.35 -30.39
N ASP A 299 -0.10 6.61 -30.77
CA ASP A 299 -0.20 7.70 -29.78
C ASP A 299 -1.59 7.79 -29.15
N PHE A 300 -2.64 7.48 -29.92
CA PHE A 300 -3.99 7.30 -29.38
C PHE A 300 -4.06 6.08 -28.46
N GLU A 301 -3.36 4.99 -28.75
CA GLU A 301 -3.27 3.82 -27.84
C GLU A 301 -2.65 4.15 -26.49
N LYS A 302 -1.54 4.91 -26.48
CA LYS A 302 -0.90 5.36 -25.24
C LYS A 302 -1.87 6.20 -24.40
N MET A 303 -2.52 7.19 -25.01
CA MET A 303 -3.48 8.05 -24.32
C MET A 303 -4.72 7.29 -23.83
N ASN A 304 -5.31 6.45 -24.68
CA ASN A 304 -6.49 5.66 -24.33
C ASN A 304 -6.20 4.67 -23.18
N THR A 305 -4.99 4.12 -23.14
CA THR A 305 -4.50 3.30 -22.01
C THR A 305 -4.43 4.12 -20.72
N GLN A 306 -3.88 5.35 -20.77
CA GLN A 306 -3.81 6.25 -19.60
C GLN A 306 -5.21 6.62 -19.09
N LEU A 307 -6.16 6.92 -19.99
CA LEU A 307 -7.54 7.28 -19.65
C LEU A 307 -8.29 6.10 -19.01
N LEU A 308 -8.23 4.90 -19.58
CA LEU A 308 -8.83 3.69 -19.00
C LEU A 308 -8.26 3.34 -17.62
N ALA A 309 -6.95 3.53 -17.44
CA ALA A 309 -6.30 3.34 -16.14
C ALA A 309 -6.75 4.39 -15.12
N GLN A 310 -6.86 5.66 -15.52
CA GLN A 310 -7.35 6.73 -14.66
C GLN A 310 -8.82 6.53 -14.26
N GLU A 311 -9.67 6.06 -15.17
CA GLU A 311 -11.10 5.85 -14.90
C GLU A 311 -11.36 4.62 -14.03
N TYR A 312 -10.72 3.48 -14.31
CA TYR A 312 -11.08 2.20 -13.66
C TYR A 312 -10.02 1.63 -12.71
N ILE A 313 -8.72 1.85 -12.99
CA ILE A 313 -7.64 1.28 -12.18
C ILE A 313 -7.39 2.15 -10.94
N VAL A 314 -7.17 3.45 -11.14
CA VAL A 314 -6.79 4.39 -10.07
C VAL A 314 -7.81 4.42 -8.92
N PRO A 315 -9.13 4.54 -9.14
CA PRO A 315 -10.10 4.54 -8.04
C PRO A 315 -10.16 3.18 -7.34
N ASN A 316 -10.04 2.09 -8.10
CA ASN A 316 -10.06 0.74 -7.56
C ASN A 316 -8.85 0.46 -6.66
N ILE A 317 -7.64 0.81 -7.09
CA ILE A 317 -6.40 0.64 -6.30
C ILE A 317 -6.47 1.48 -5.01
N LYS A 318 -6.94 2.73 -5.07
CA LYS A 318 -7.13 3.58 -3.89
C LYS A 318 -8.14 2.99 -2.91
N LEU A 319 -9.33 2.63 -3.38
CA LEU A 319 -10.40 2.02 -2.57
C LEU A 319 -9.92 0.74 -1.86
N ASN A 320 -9.11 -0.05 -2.55
CA ASN A 320 -8.61 -1.34 -2.08
C ASN A 320 -7.32 -1.30 -1.27
N LYS A 321 -6.69 -0.11 -1.15
CA LYS A 321 -5.47 0.15 -0.36
C LYS A 321 -4.30 -0.77 -0.69
N TYR A 322 -3.91 -0.82 -1.96
CA TYR A 322 -2.73 -1.58 -2.38
C TYR A 322 -1.44 -1.00 -1.82
N ASN A 323 -0.48 -1.89 -1.54
CA ASN A 323 0.80 -1.55 -0.90
C ASN A 323 1.91 -1.25 -1.91
N LEU A 324 1.81 -1.83 -3.11
CA LEU A 324 2.73 -1.67 -4.22
C LEU A 324 1.99 -1.86 -5.55
N VAL A 325 2.33 -1.04 -6.53
CA VAL A 325 1.90 -1.14 -7.93
C VAL A 325 3.14 -1.19 -8.81
N ILE A 326 3.19 -2.14 -9.73
CA ILE A 326 4.25 -2.28 -10.73
C ILE A 326 3.56 -2.22 -12.10
N ASP A 327 3.83 -1.14 -12.82
CA ASP A 327 3.30 -0.87 -14.14
C ASP A 327 4.29 -1.42 -15.17
N ILE A 328 3.91 -2.43 -15.96
CA ILE A 328 4.81 -3.15 -16.87
C ILE A 328 4.50 -2.78 -18.31
N HIS A 329 5.49 -2.19 -18.98
CA HIS A 329 5.47 -1.88 -20.41
C HIS A 329 6.59 -2.59 -21.14
N SER A 330 6.43 -2.74 -22.45
CA SER A 330 7.52 -3.18 -23.33
C SER A 330 8.13 -2.01 -24.10
N ASN A 331 9.44 -2.06 -24.32
CA ASN A 331 10.18 -1.07 -25.09
C ASN A 331 11.11 -1.76 -26.12
N ARG A 332 11.46 -1.04 -27.18
CA ARG A 332 12.34 -1.51 -28.26
C ARG A 332 13.83 -1.21 -28.00
N GLY A 333 14.20 -0.90 -26.76
CA GLY A 333 15.50 -0.36 -26.38
C GLY A 333 15.54 1.17 -26.40
N ILE A 334 16.19 1.76 -25.40
CA ILE A 334 16.56 3.19 -25.37
C ILE A 334 18.07 3.27 -25.39
N ASN A 335 18.67 3.85 -26.43
CA ASN A 335 20.12 4.01 -26.49
C ASN A 335 20.59 5.01 -25.44
N VAL A 336 21.43 4.56 -24.51
CA VAL A 336 22.04 5.40 -23.47
C VAL A 336 23.54 5.18 -23.52
N ASN A 337 24.27 6.21 -23.96
CA ASN A 337 25.73 6.20 -24.11
C ASN A 337 26.26 5.05 -25.00
N GLY A 338 25.55 4.72 -26.10
CA GLY A 338 25.96 3.67 -27.03
C GLY A 338 25.55 2.26 -26.62
N SER A 339 24.67 2.09 -25.63
CA SER A 339 24.10 0.79 -25.25
C SER A 339 22.60 0.89 -25.04
N ASP A 340 21.84 -0.03 -25.63
CA ASP A 340 20.39 -0.03 -25.53
C ASP A 340 19.92 -0.59 -24.18
N LYS A 341 19.23 0.25 -23.40
CA LYS A 341 18.55 -0.16 -22.18
C LYS A 341 17.18 -0.73 -22.54
N THR A 342 17.04 -2.04 -22.45
CA THR A 342 15.79 -2.76 -22.68
C THR A 342 15.09 -3.21 -21.39
N ASN A 343 15.83 -3.44 -20.29
CA ASN A 343 15.30 -3.92 -19.02
C ASN A 343 15.66 -2.96 -17.88
N PHE A 344 14.72 -2.10 -17.46
CA PHE A 344 14.96 -1.10 -16.41
C PHE A 344 13.71 -0.75 -15.60
N MET A 345 13.91 -0.27 -14.38
CA MET A 345 12.84 0.24 -13.53
C MET A 345 13.06 1.69 -13.12
N PHE A 346 11.97 2.43 -12.90
CA PHE A 346 12.03 3.75 -12.27
C PHE A 346 10.83 4.07 -11.39
N ALA A 347 11.03 5.02 -10.48
CA ALA A 347 9.97 5.60 -9.66
C ALA A 347 9.40 6.86 -10.32
N PRO A 348 8.12 6.90 -10.71
CA PRO A 348 7.45 8.11 -11.19
C PRO A 348 7.61 9.28 -10.21
N LYS A 349 7.75 10.49 -10.74
CA LYS A 349 8.03 11.73 -9.99
C LYS A 349 9.21 11.64 -9.00
N ASN A 350 10.17 10.75 -9.24
CA ASN A 350 11.28 10.47 -8.31
C ASN A 350 10.80 10.12 -6.88
N SER A 351 9.64 9.48 -6.76
CA SER A 351 9.06 9.03 -5.48
C SER A 351 10.09 8.25 -4.64
N THR A 352 10.52 8.81 -3.51
CA THR A 352 11.62 8.26 -2.71
C THR A 352 11.32 6.84 -2.20
N SER A 353 10.12 6.59 -1.71
CA SER A 353 9.71 5.26 -1.22
C SER A 353 9.70 4.23 -2.35
N SER A 354 9.16 4.59 -3.52
CA SER A 354 9.13 3.72 -4.68
C SER A 354 10.52 3.48 -5.27
N LYS A 355 11.41 4.48 -5.25
CA LYS A 355 12.81 4.37 -5.69
C LYS A 355 13.62 3.43 -4.79
N ILE A 356 13.37 3.47 -3.47
CA ILE A 356 13.98 2.52 -2.53
C ILE A 356 13.55 1.08 -2.86
N ILE A 357 12.26 0.87 -3.17
CA ILE A 357 11.76 -0.47 -3.54
C ILE A 357 12.31 -0.92 -4.89
N ALA A 358 12.30 -0.06 -5.91
CA ALA A 358 12.89 -0.37 -7.22
C ALA A 358 14.37 -0.77 -7.09
N ASN A 359 15.17 -0.01 -6.32
CA ASN A 359 16.57 -0.36 -6.06
C ASN A 359 16.73 -1.67 -5.27
N LYS A 360 15.81 -2.00 -4.33
CA LYS A 360 15.83 -3.30 -3.62
C LYS A 360 15.60 -4.47 -4.60
N ILE A 361 14.66 -4.34 -5.54
CA ILE A 361 14.37 -5.34 -6.57
C ILE A 361 15.56 -5.48 -7.52
N ILE A 362 15.98 -4.37 -8.14
CA ILE A 362 17.04 -4.34 -9.16
C ILE A 362 18.37 -4.93 -8.64
N LYS A 363 18.73 -4.71 -7.38
CA LYS A 363 20.01 -5.16 -6.80
C LYS A 363 20.26 -6.66 -6.98
N ASN A 364 19.20 -7.46 -7.00
CA ASN A 364 19.27 -8.92 -7.00
C ASN A 364 18.97 -9.54 -8.39
N ILE A 365 18.83 -8.71 -9.44
CA ILE A 365 18.48 -9.15 -10.80
C ILE A 365 19.54 -8.63 -11.79
N THR A 366 20.49 -9.49 -12.15
CA THR A 366 21.56 -9.16 -13.12
C THR A 366 20.95 -8.73 -14.45
N GLY A 367 21.35 -7.56 -14.97
CA GLY A 367 20.81 -7.01 -16.21
C GLY A 367 19.65 -6.02 -16.03
N PHE A 368 19.03 -5.96 -14.83
CA PHE A 368 18.16 -4.83 -14.49
C PHE A 368 19.01 -3.60 -14.14
N SER A 369 18.52 -2.42 -14.52
CA SER A 369 19.10 -1.15 -14.08
C SER A 369 18.04 -0.16 -13.59
N TYR A 370 18.41 0.72 -12.66
CA TYR A 370 17.60 1.91 -12.40
C TYR A 370 17.90 2.95 -13.49
N TYR A 371 16.91 3.31 -14.29
CA TYR A 371 17.06 4.35 -15.31
C TYR A 371 15.77 5.16 -15.38
N TYR A 372 15.87 6.46 -15.11
CA TYR A 372 14.76 7.41 -15.20
C TYR A 372 14.87 8.15 -16.53
N PRO A 373 13.97 7.93 -17.51
CA PRO A 373 14.05 8.60 -18.80
C PRO A 373 13.92 10.13 -18.66
N GLU A 374 14.75 10.87 -19.39
CA GLU A 374 14.70 12.35 -19.42
C GLU A 374 13.40 12.84 -20.07
N PHE A 375 13.05 12.23 -21.20
CA PHE A 375 11.75 12.39 -21.85
C PHE A 375 10.94 11.11 -21.66
N GLN A 376 9.88 11.22 -20.86
CA GLN A 376 8.84 10.21 -20.78
C GLN A 376 7.68 10.75 -21.61
N THR A 377 7.55 10.25 -22.84
CA THR A 377 6.56 10.72 -23.82
C THR A 377 5.16 10.60 -23.24
N ASN A 378 4.49 11.73 -23.03
CA ASN A 378 3.22 11.82 -22.29
C ASN A 378 3.27 11.18 -20.89
N SER A 379 4.22 11.62 -20.08
CA SER A 379 4.52 11.09 -18.75
C SER A 379 3.33 11.00 -17.78
N SER A 380 2.70 9.81 -17.77
CA SER A 380 2.15 9.20 -16.56
C SER A 380 1.06 10.03 -15.85
N TYR A 381 -0.12 10.17 -16.44
CA TYR A 381 -1.25 10.82 -15.75
C TYR A 381 -1.77 9.96 -14.58
N TYR A 382 -1.82 8.64 -14.73
CA TYR A 382 -2.34 7.73 -13.70
C TYR A 382 -1.30 7.25 -12.66
N PRO A 383 -0.03 6.89 -12.99
CA PRO A 383 0.96 6.53 -11.97
C PRO A 383 1.27 7.71 -11.04
N GLU A 384 1.23 8.95 -11.55
CA GLU A 384 1.29 10.14 -10.72
C GLU A 384 0.15 10.24 -9.70
N GLN A 385 -1.09 9.92 -10.09
CA GLN A 385 -2.22 9.93 -9.18
C GLN A 385 -2.13 8.84 -8.11
N LEU A 386 -1.48 7.71 -8.40
CA LEU A 386 -1.17 6.67 -7.42
C LEU A 386 -0.12 7.19 -6.41
N ILE A 387 1.01 7.73 -6.89
CA ILE A 387 2.06 8.36 -6.05
C ILE A 387 1.49 9.48 -5.18
N LYS A 388 0.70 10.41 -5.75
CA LYS A 388 0.02 11.50 -5.02
C LYS A 388 -0.93 11.00 -3.93
N SER A 389 -1.41 9.76 -4.04
CA SER A 389 -2.30 9.12 -3.05
C SER A 389 -1.55 8.22 -2.06
N GLY A 390 -0.22 8.35 -1.97
CA GLY A 390 0.63 7.59 -1.05
C GLY A 390 0.87 6.13 -1.44
N ILE A 391 0.39 5.69 -2.61
CA ILE A 391 0.62 4.34 -3.12
C ILE A 391 2.03 4.28 -3.70
N LYS A 392 2.75 3.20 -3.41
CA LYS A 392 4.11 2.96 -3.92
C LYS A 392 3.96 2.45 -5.35
N THR A 393 4.58 3.11 -6.32
CA THR A 393 4.40 2.78 -7.74
C THR A 393 5.74 2.80 -8.45
N ILE A 394 6.02 1.74 -9.20
CA ILE A 394 7.22 1.55 -10.00
C ILE A 394 6.76 1.30 -11.43
N VAL A 395 7.47 1.88 -12.39
CA VAL A 395 7.35 1.48 -13.80
C VAL A 395 8.49 0.53 -14.11
N TYR A 396 8.19 -0.60 -14.73
CA TYR A 396 9.15 -1.57 -15.26
C TYR A 396 9.00 -1.61 -16.79
N GLU A 397 10.12 -1.39 -17.45
CA GLU A 397 10.26 -1.39 -18.91
C GLU A 397 11.05 -2.63 -19.29
N THR A 398 10.43 -3.54 -20.07
CA THR A 398 11.00 -4.83 -20.49
C THR A 398 11.26 -4.88 -21.99
N SER A 399 12.19 -5.73 -22.44
CA SER A 399 12.48 -5.89 -23.87
C SER A 399 11.27 -6.39 -24.68
N PHE A 400 10.96 -5.74 -25.80
CA PHE A 400 9.90 -6.15 -26.75
C PHE A 400 10.27 -7.41 -27.57
N ASN A 401 11.57 -7.66 -27.80
CA ASN A 401 12.05 -8.65 -28.77
C ASN A 401 12.48 -10.01 -28.17
N GLU A 402 12.49 -10.18 -26.84
CA GLU A 402 13.12 -11.33 -26.18
C GLU A 402 12.10 -12.34 -25.63
N SER A 403 12.37 -13.63 -25.79
CA SER A 403 11.53 -14.73 -25.30
C SER A 403 11.96 -15.23 -23.92
N ASN A 404 12.95 -16.12 -23.85
CA ASN A 404 13.35 -16.82 -22.62
C ASN A 404 13.92 -15.88 -21.55
N THR A 405 14.64 -14.84 -21.96
CA THR A 405 15.19 -13.82 -21.05
C THR A 405 14.06 -13.08 -20.31
N THR A 406 12.98 -12.74 -21.03
CA THR A 406 11.80 -12.06 -20.47
C THR A 406 11.09 -12.91 -19.42
N LEU A 407 10.98 -14.24 -19.64
CA LEU A 407 10.44 -15.16 -18.64
C LEU A 407 11.27 -15.15 -17.35
N SER A 408 12.59 -15.30 -17.48
CA SER A 408 13.52 -15.25 -16.33
C SER A 408 13.42 -13.91 -15.58
N TYR A 409 13.36 -12.79 -16.30
CA TYR A 409 13.23 -11.47 -15.67
C TYR A 409 11.91 -11.27 -14.93
N ILE A 410 10.78 -11.74 -15.48
CA ILE A 410 9.48 -11.66 -14.79
C ILE A 410 9.42 -12.60 -13.57
N GLN A 411 9.99 -13.81 -13.66
CA GLN A 411 10.11 -14.73 -12.51
C GLN A 411 10.96 -14.13 -11.39
N ASN A 412 12.11 -13.55 -11.73
CA ASN A 412 13.00 -12.87 -10.78
C ASN A 412 12.33 -11.62 -10.18
N LEU A 413 11.62 -10.82 -10.99
CA LEU A 413 10.84 -9.67 -10.52
C LEU A 413 9.81 -10.08 -9.46
N ILE A 414 8.98 -11.09 -9.74
CA ILE A 414 7.96 -11.58 -8.79
C ILE A 414 8.64 -12.09 -7.50
N THR A 415 9.72 -12.85 -7.65
CA THR A 415 10.49 -13.43 -6.53
C THR A 415 11.06 -12.35 -5.61
N GLU A 416 11.71 -11.31 -6.17
CA GLU A 416 12.25 -10.21 -5.37
C GLU A 416 11.16 -9.32 -4.77
N VAL A 417 10.02 -9.17 -5.45
CA VAL A 417 8.85 -8.45 -4.92
C VAL A 417 8.23 -9.17 -3.72
N ASP A 418 8.14 -10.50 -3.73
CA ASP A 418 7.58 -11.29 -2.60
C ASP A 418 8.50 -11.28 -1.36
N LYS A 419 9.82 -11.16 -1.58
CA LYS A 419 10.84 -10.98 -0.51
C LYS A 419 10.75 -9.63 0.22
N LEU A 420 10.16 -8.59 -0.38
CA LEU A 420 10.07 -7.25 0.22
C LEU A 420 9.28 -7.26 1.55
N ALA A 421 9.78 -6.63 2.61
CA ALA A 421 9.08 -6.51 3.90
C ALA A 421 8.05 -5.36 3.93
N LEU A 422 7.06 -5.43 3.03
CA LEU A 422 5.99 -4.43 2.85
C LEU A 422 5.04 -4.29 4.05
N ASP A 423 5.10 -5.22 5.01
CA ASP A 423 4.26 -5.30 6.21
C ASP A 423 4.86 -4.62 7.45
N LYS A 424 6.17 -4.31 7.47
CA LYS A 424 6.86 -3.82 8.68
C LYS A 424 7.91 -2.72 8.47
N GLU A 425 8.67 -2.73 7.38
CA GLU A 425 9.86 -1.87 7.29
C GLU A 425 9.54 -0.38 7.13
N MET A 426 8.57 -0.04 6.27
CA MET A 426 8.34 1.37 5.95
C MET A 426 7.69 2.14 7.10
N ASP A 427 6.70 1.58 7.78
CA ASP A 427 6.04 2.26 8.90
C ASP A 427 6.99 2.46 10.10
N VAL A 428 8.01 1.61 10.29
CA VAL A 428 9.02 1.80 11.36
C VAL A 428 10.04 2.88 11.00
N VAL A 429 10.50 2.94 9.74
CA VAL A 429 11.36 4.04 9.27
C VAL A 429 10.58 5.35 9.25
N GLU A 430 9.35 5.34 8.76
CA GLU A 430 8.48 6.51 8.62
C GLU A 430 7.94 6.99 9.97
N SER A 431 7.64 6.12 10.94
CA SER A 431 7.29 6.51 12.32
C SER A 431 8.50 6.99 13.13
N LYS A 432 9.70 6.42 12.95
CA LYS A 432 10.93 7.00 13.52
C LYS A 432 11.18 8.39 12.94
N LEU A 433 11.03 8.58 11.63
CA LEU A 433 11.13 9.89 10.97
C LEU A 433 10.02 10.86 11.43
N GLN A 434 8.78 10.41 11.64
CA GLN A 434 7.71 11.23 12.23
C GLN A 434 8.01 11.62 13.68
N LYS A 435 8.56 10.72 14.50
CA LYS A 435 8.93 11.01 15.88
C LYS A 435 10.07 12.02 15.94
N THR A 436 11.07 11.90 15.06
CA THR A 436 12.13 12.91 14.87
C THR A 436 11.56 14.23 14.36
N TRP A 437 10.64 14.22 13.41
CA TRP A 437 9.94 15.41 12.90
C TRP A 437 9.19 16.18 13.99
N SER A 438 8.38 15.50 14.79
CA SER A 438 7.64 16.12 15.90
C SER A 438 8.56 16.68 16.98
N LEU A 439 9.67 15.99 17.29
CA LEU A 439 10.68 16.48 18.25
C LEU A 439 11.47 17.69 17.72
N SER A 440 11.84 17.71 16.43
CA SER A 440 12.48 18.87 15.79
C SER A 440 11.53 20.08 15.74
N LYS A 441 10.25 19.86 15.40
CA LYS A 441 9.23 20.91 15.35
C LYS A 441 8.95 21.53 16.73
N ALA A 442 9.05 20.75 17.80
CA ALA A 442 8.92 21.24 19.17
C ALA A 442 10.14 22.05 19.66
N LYS A 443 11.36 21.78 19.13
CA LYS A 443 12.59 22.47 19.55
C LYS A 443 12.89 23.78 18.81
N LEU A 444 12.30 24.03 17.64
CA LEU A 444 12.69 25.14 16.77
C LEU A 444 11.77 26.37 16.83
N GLY A 445 10.70 26.34 17.63
CA GLY A 445 9.70 27.42 17.66
C GLY A 445 8.75 27.37 16.46
N VAL A 446 7.45 27.60 16.68
CA VAL A 446 6.39 27.27 15.71
C VAL A 446 6.12 28.40 14.68
N GLY A 447 7.12 29.23 14.41
CA GLY A 447 7.06 30.35 13.44
C GLY A 447 7.42 29.90 12.02
N ASP A 448 8.71 29.66 11.79
CA ASP A 448 9.32 29.69 10.45
C ASP A 448 9.12 28.42 9.60
N LEU A 449 8.47 27.39 10.14
CA LEU A 449 8.33 26.07 9.51
C LEU A 449 6.90 25.69 9.12
N LYS A 450 5.97 26.66 9.02
CA LYS A 450 4.57 26.39 8.66
C LYS A 450 4.38 25.91 7.22
N ASN A 451 5.27 26.28 6.29
CA ASN A 451 5.09 26.07 4.85
C ASN A 451 6.06 25.04 4.20
N ILE A 452 7.08 24.55 4.91
CA ILE A 452 8.00 23.55 4.37
C ILE A 452 7.33 22.17 4.37
N ASN A 453 7.20 21.55 3.21
CA ASN A 453 6.56 20.25 3.08
C ASN A 453 7.49 19.10 3.50
N LYS A 454 6.88 17.95 3.78
CA LYS A 454 7.57 16.73 4.27
C LYS A 454 8.75 16.29 3.40
N TYR A 455 8.71 16.53 2.08
CA TYR A 455 9.73 16.07 1.13
C TYR A 455 10.93 17.03 1.05
N GLU A 456 10.71 18.33 1.20
CA GLU A 456 11.77 19.35 1.28
C GLU A 456 12.63 19.14 2.53
N TYR A 457 12.00 18.96 3.70
CA TYR A 457 12.71 18.62 4.94
C TYR A 457 13.51 17.30 4.80
N LEU A 458 12.96 16.29 4.10
CA LEU A 458 13.64 15.02 3.82
C LEU A 458 14.86 15.19 2.88
N SER A 459 14.82 16.15 1.96
CA SER A 459 15.98 16.52 1.13
C SER A 459 17.08 17.19 1.95
N ILE A 460 16.72 18.17 2.78
CA ILE A 460 17.63 18.90 3.67
C ILE A 460 18.26 17.95 4.70
N TYR A 461 17.44 17.13 5.36
CA TYR A 461 17.90 16.15 6.35
C TYR A 461 18.85 15.10 5.74
N LYS A 462 18.61 14.64 4.50
CA LYS A 462 19.56 13.75 3.80
C LYS A 462 20.89 14.42 3.50
N HIS A 463 20.89 15.70 3.11
CA HIS A 463 22.13 16.45 2.95
C HIS A 463 22.88 16.54 4.28
N ILE A 464 22.22 16.92 5.38
CA ILE A 464 22.83 17.00 6.72
C ILE A 464 23.38 15.63 7.18
N LYS A 465 22.59 14.55 7.06
CA LYS A 465 23.00 13.18 7.41
C LYS A 465 24.19 12.66 6.58
N ALA A 466 24.41 13.14 5.36
CA ALA A 466 25.56 12.74 4.52
C ALA A 466 26.91 13.28 5.05
N PHE A 467 26.88 14.21 6.00
CA PHE A 467 28.03 14.77 6.72
C PHE A 467 28.16 14.26 8.16
N GLU A 468 27.12 13.63 8.73
CA GLU A 468 27.13 13.18 10.12
C GLU A 468 28.05 11.94 10.28
N GLY A 469 28.95 11.97 11.26
CA GLY A 469 30.02 10.96 11.42
C GLY A 469 31.25 11.16 10.53
N LYS A 470 31.29 12.19 9.67
CA LYS A 470 32.52 12.60 8.97
C LYS A 470 33.18 13.76 9.70
N THR A 471 34.46 13.62 10.04
CA THR A 471 35.22 14.64 10.77
C THR A 471 35.55 15.84 9.89
N ILE A 472 34.64 16.82 9.81
CA ILE A 472 34.92 18.11 9.17
C ILE A 472 35.83 18.92 10.10
N THR A 473 37.14 18.90 9.82
CA THR A 473 38.17 19.74 10.48
C THR A 473 38.48 21.00 9.66
N LEU A 474 39.17 21.93 10.32
CA LEU A 474 38.87 23.35 10.42
C LEU A 474 40.17 23.99 11.02
N TYR A 475 40.74 25.13 10.55
CA TYR A 475 41.78 25.98 11.20
C TYR A 475 41.74 27.55 10.96
N VAL A 476 41.28 28.39 11.94
CA VAL A 476 41.43 29.89 12.06
C VAL A 476 41.64 30.31 13.53
N ASN A 477 42.48 31.32 13.74
CA ASN A 477 42.94 31.88 15.03
C ASN A 477 43.62 30.85 15.95
N GLY A 478 44.64 30.15 15.43
CA GLY A 478 45.38 29.11 16.15
C GLY A 478 44.58 27.82 16.45
N GLY A 479 43.24 27.91 16.47
CA GLY A 479 42.28 26.82 16.58
C GLY A 479 41.47 26.60 15.29
N LYS A 480 40.28 25.97 15.36
CA LYS A 480 39.65 25.26 14.22
C LYS A 480 38.54 26.00 13.39
N THR A 481 38.80 26.56 12.17
CA THR A 481 37.83 26.85 11.02
C THR A 481 38.39 26.66 9.56
N SER A 482 37.74 25.96 8.60
CA SER A 482 38.34 25.58 7.29
C SER A 482 37.79 26.31 6.05
N GLN A 483 38.64 27.06 5.36
CA GLN A 483 38.39 27.55 3.98
C GLN A 483 39.63 27.56 3.07
N TYR A 484 40.85 27.70 3.60
CA TYR A 484 42.06 27.97 2.79
C TYR A 484 42.57 26.82 1.90
N LYS A 485 42.32 25.54 2.23
CA LYS A 485 42.88 24.40 1.47
C LYS A 485 42.33 24.25 0.05
N ILE A 486 41.14 24.77 -0.27
CA ILE A 486 40.57 24.66 -1.63
C ILE A 486 41.31 25.57 -2.62
N LEU A 487 41.65 26.81 -2.21
CA LEU A 487 42.34 27.76 -3.09
C LEU A 487 43.77 27.34 -3.45
N ASN A 488 44.46 26.63 -2.55
CA ASN A 488 45.83 26.17 -2.79
C ASN A 488 45.91 24.97 -3.75
N ASN A 489 44.86 24.14 -3.84
CA ASN A 489 44.85 22.94 -4.68
C ASN A 489 44.35 23.20 -6.12
N LEU A 490 44.07 24.45 -6.51
CA LEU A 490 43.49 24.80 -7.82
C LEU A 490 44.53 25.14 -8.90
N GLY A 491 45.83 25.01 -8.65
CA GLY A 491 46.90 25.32 -9.63
C GLY A 491 47.01 26.81 -10.00
N LEU A 492 46.30 27.69 -9.30
CA LEU A 492 46.24 29.12 -9.57
C LEU A 492 47.51 29.84 -9.10
N SER A 493 47.90 30.90 -9.79
CA SER A 493 48.89 31.86 -9.28
C SER A 493 48.32 32.67 -8.10
N ASP A 494 49.17 33.07 -7.15
CA ASP A 494 48.71 33.68 -5.90
C ASP A 494 47.98 35.01 -6.10
N LYS A 495 48.40 35.80 -7.10
CA LYS A 495 47.69 37.01 -7.55
C LYS A 495 46.24 36.73 -7.99
N ASN A 496 45.98 35.55 -8.57
CA ASN A 496 44.63 35.11 -8.95
C ASN A 496 43.87 34.48 -7.78
N LYS A 497 44.55 33.77 -6.85
CA LYS A 497 43.94 33.31 -5.60
C LYS A 497 43.41 34.48 -4.77
N ILE A 498 44.19 35.56 -4.63
CA ILE A 498 43.81 36.77 -3.89
C ILE A 498 42.57 37.43 -4.52
N LYS A 499 42.53 37.57 -5.84
CA LYS A 499 41.36 38.11 -6.56
C LYS A 499 40.12 37.22 -6.40
N LEU A 500 40.26 35.90 -6.53
CA LEU A 500 39.15 34.96 -6.36
C LEU A 500 38.64 34.95 -4.91
N LYS A 501 39.55 35.07 -3.93
CA LYS A 501 39.21 35.20 -2.51
C LYS A 501 38.38 36.47 -2.25
N ALA A 502 38.88 37.65 -2.64
CA ALA A 502 38.16 38.92 -2.47
C ALA A 502 36.80 38.96 -3.19
N TYR A 503 36.63 38.19 -4.28
CA TYR A 503 35.36 38.04 -4.99
C TYR A 503 34.38 37.10 -4.26
N LEU A 504 34.88 36.01 -3.66
CA LEU A 504 34.08 35.08 -2.86
C LEU A 504 33.70 35.66 -1.49
N ASP A 505 34.55 36.48 -0.89
CA ASP A 505 34.30 37.16 0.38
C ASP A 505 33.15 38.21 0.28
N ASN A 506 32.69 38.54 -0.93
CA ASN A 506 31.50 39.37 -1.18
C ASN A 506 30.16 38.59 -1.25
N TYR A 507 30.18 37.25 -1.34
CA TYR A 507 28.94 36.44 -1.32
C TYR A 507 28.08 36.58 -0.05
N PRO A 508 28.65 36.71 1.16
CA PRO A 508 27.87 36.95 2.38
C PRO A 508 26.99 38.21 2.30
N LYS A 509 27.44 39.24 1.57
CA LYS A 509 26.69 40.48 1.38
C LYS A 509 25.42 40.27 0.55
N ILE A 510 25.52 39.54 -0.57
CA ILE A 510 24.37 39.10 -1.37
C ILE A 510 23.39 38.28 -0.51
N PHE A 511 23.91 37.39 0.34
CA PHE A 511 23.08 36.58 1.25
C PHE A 511 22.40 37.42 2.35
N SER A 512 23.03 38.49 2.80
CA SER A 512 22.47 39.47 3.73
C SER A 512 21.37 40.29 3.06
N GLU A 513 21.61 40.82 1.86
CA GLU A 513 20.63 41.58 1.08
C GLU A 513 19.36 40.74 0.80
N LEU A 514 19.51 39.46 0.46
CA LEU A 514 18.38 38.53 0.29
C LEU A 514 17.61 38.29 1.60
N LYS A 515 18.28 38.20 2.75
CA LYS A 515 17.61 38.11 4.06
C LYS A 515 16.83 39.38 4.40
N THR A 516 17.41 40.56 4.17
CA THR A 516 16.74 41.85 4.44
C THR A 516 15.51 42.03 3.54
N MET A 517 15.57 41.58 2.27
CA MET A 517 14.43 41.62 1.36
C MET A 517 13.31 40.64 1.75
N ALA A 518 13.64 39.44 2.24
CA ALA A 518 12.65 38.48 2.75
C ALA A 518 11.90 39.03 3.98
N ALA A 519 12.52 39.90 4.77
CA ALA A 519 11.89 40.59 5.90
C ALA A 519 11.07 41.84 5.50
N ALA A 520 11.17 42.33 4.25
CA ALA A 520 10.62 43.63 3.84
C ALA A 520 9.29 43.57 3.07
N GLY A 521 8.81 42.39 2.68
CA GLY A 521 7.41 42.14 2.29
C GLY A 521 6.79 43.05 1.21
N LYS A 522 7.56 43.49 0.20
CA LYS A 522 7.05 44.32 -0.91
C LYS A 522 7.26 43.68 -2.28
N ASP A 523 6.30 43.95 -3.17
CA ASP A 523 6.11 43.38 -4.51
C ASP A 523 7.41 43.35 -5.34
N ASN A 524 7.80 42.15 -5.79
CA ASN A 524 9.20 41.80 -6.04
C ASN A 524 9.50 41.22 -7.42
N THR A 525 8.55 41.27 -8.37
CA THR A 525 8.74 40.63 -9.69
C THR A 525 9.91 41.24 -10.50
N THR A 526 10.13 42.56 -10.37
CA THR A 526 11.23 43.27 -11.06
C THR A 526 12.57 43.08 -10.37
N ALA A 527 12.62 43.14 -9.04
CA ALA A 527 13.87 42.96 -8.29
C ALA A 527 14.34 41.50 -8.24
N TYR A 528 13.43 40.51 -8.29
CA TYR A 528 13.78 39.11 -8.59
C TYR A 528 14.52 38.98 -9.93
N LYS A 529 13.97 39.55 -11.01
CA LYS A 529 14.60 39.51 -12.35
C LYS A 529 15.98 40.20 -12.34
N ASN A 530 16.11 41.33 -11.67
CA ASN A 530 17.39 42.05 -11.58
C ASN A 530 18.44 41.29 -10.74
N ASN A 531 18.04 40.65 -9.64
CA ASN A 531 18.96 39.87 -8.81
C ASN A 531 19.33 38.51 -9.44
N TYR A 532 18.43 37.88 -10.21
CA TYR A 532 18.78 36.74 -11.05
C TYR A 532 19.84 37.12 -12.09
N LYS A 533 19.65 38.24 -12.82
CA LYS A 533 20.64 38.77 -13.78
C LYS A 533 21.99 39.07 -13.14
N LYS A 534 22.02 39.65 -11.92
CA LYS A 534 23.27 39.83 -11.16
C LYS A 534 23.93 38.48 -10.86
N LEU A 535 23.19 37.52 -10.32
CA LEU A 535 23.73 36.19 -9.96
C LEU A 535 24.27 35.43 -11.18
N GLU A 536 23.58 35.51 -12.31
CA GLU A 536 24.01 34.97 -13.61
C GLU A 536 25.28 35.65 -14.13
N ALA A 537 25.37 36.99 -14.07
CA ALA A 537 26.59 37.73 -14.40
C ALA A 537 27.77 37.33 -13.49
N HIS A 538 27.54 37.18 -12.18
CA HIS A 538 28.55 36.74 -11.21
C HIS A 538 29.05 35.31 -11.48
N TYR A 539 28.14 34.38 -11.83
CA TYR A 539 28.51 33.03 -12.23
C TYR A 539 29.32 33.03 -13.52
N ASN A 540 28.86 33.73 -14.56
CA ASN A 540 29.54 33.80 -15.85
C ASN A 540 30.95 34.41 -15.71
N GLN A 541 31.11 35.44 -14.87
CA GLN A 541 32.42 36.02 -14.56
C GLN A 541 33.33 35.04 -13.79
N SER A 542 32.81 34.39 -12.74
CA SER A 542 33.55 33.40 -11.94
C SER A 542 33.99 32.20 -12.77
N TYR A 543 33.10 31.66 -13.61
CA TYR A 543 33.36 30.54 -14.51
C TYR A 543 34.38 30.92 -15.59
N LYS A 544 34.27 32.11 -16.19
CA LYS A 544 35.24 32.63 -17.17
C LYS A 544 36.64 32.82 -16.57
N LEU A 545 36.73 33.34 -15.34
CA LEU A 545 37.99 33.50 -14.62
C LEU A 545 38.61 32.14 -14.25
N ALA A 546 37.82 31.21 -13.71
CA ALA A 546 38.28 29.86 -13.39
C ALA A 546 38.77 29.11 -14.64
N LYS A 547 38.02 29.16 -15.75
CA LYS A 547 38.41 28.53 -17.01
C LYS A 547 39.67 29.16 -17.61
N LYS A 548 39.80 30.50 -17.60
CA LYS A 548 41.02 31.20 -18.06
C LYS A 548 42.25 30.87 -17.21
N ALA A 549 42.06 30.46 -15.96
CA ALA A 549 43.12 30.08 -15.04
C ALA A 549 43.33 28.55 -14.93
N GLY A 550 42.84 27.76 -15.90
CA GLY A 550 43.14 26.32 -16.00
C GLY A 550 42.36 25.41 -15.05
N ALA A 551 41.27 25.88 -14.44
CA ALA A 551 40.49 25.07 -13.50
C ALA A 551 39.93 23.79 -14.16
N SER A 552 40.04 22.66 -13.45
CA SER A 552 39.58 21.36 -13.94
C SER A 552 38.06 21.30 -14.13
N ASN A 553 37.59 20.38 -14.97
CA ASN A 553 36.16 20.15 -15.20
C ASN A 553 35.37 19.88 -13.90
N VAL A 554 36.01 19.26 -12.90
CA VAL A 554 35.41 19.05 -11.56
C VAL A 554 35.19 20.38 -10.83
N ALA A 555 36.17 21.29 -10.86
CA ALA A 555 36.06 22.61 -10.25
C ALA A 555 35.04 23.50 -10.98
N LEU A 556 35.02 23.47 -12.32
CA LEU A 556 34.04 24.18 -13.14
C LEU A 556 32.60 23.68 -12.87
N ASN A 557 32.41 22.36 -12.73
CA ASN A 557 31.13 21.77 -12.33
C ASN A 557 30.73 22.14 -10.89
N ALA A 558 31.68 22.24 -9.95
CA ALA A 558 31.39 22.71 -8.59
C ALA A 558 30.88 24.16 -8.56
N ILE A 559 31.45 25.05 -9.38
CA ILE A 559 30.99 26.44 -9.54
C ILE A 559 29.56 26.45 -10.12
N LYS A 560 29.29 25.66 -11.17
CA LYS A 560 27.96 25.52 -11.79
C LYS A 560 26.90 24.99 -10.81
N ASN A 561 27.23 23.96 -10.05
CA ASN A 561 26.32 23.39 -9.04
C ASN A 561 25.99 24.37 -7.92
N LYS A 562 26.99 25.18 -7.49
CA LYS A 562 26.78 26.21 -6.46
C LYS A 562 25.88 27.35 -6.96
N TRP A 563 26.04 27.76 -8.22
CA TRP A 563 25.12 28.71 -8.86
C TRP A 563 23.69 28.16 -8.97
N LEU A 564 23.53 26.90 -9.43
CA LEU A 564 22.22 26.23 -9.51
C LEU A 564 21.50 26.22 -8.15
N SER A 565 22.22 25.91 -7.07
CA SER A 565 21.68 25.90 -5.71
C SER A 565 21.18 27.27 -5.24
N MET A 566 21.74 28.36 -5.76
CA MET A 566 21.34 29.73 -5.41
C MET A 566 20.19 30.23 -6.29
N CYS A 567 20.14 29.82 -7.56
CA CYS A 567 18.99 30.05 -8.43
C CYS A 567 17.73 29.34 -7.88
N ASN A 568 17.88 28.11 -7.38
CA ASN A 568 16.79 27.40 -6.71
C ASN A 568 16.35 28.15 -5.43
N LEU A 569 17.29 28.56 -4.57
CA LEU A 569 16.98 29.32 -3.36
C LEU A 569 16.23 30.65 -3.66
N LEU A 570 16.64 31.36 -4.72
CA LEU A 570 15.94 32.56 -5.21
C LEU A 570 14.53 32.26 -5.71
N TYR A 571 14.36 31.16 -6.45
CA TYR A 571 13.06 30.71 -6.98
C TYR A 571 12.11 30.31 -5.85
N ASP A 572 12.61 29.57 -4.86
CA ASP A 572 11.86 29.18 -3.67
C ASP A 572 11.47 30.39 -2.82
N LEU A 573 12.38 31.36 -2.64
CA LEU A 573 12.10 32.67 -2.01
C LEU A 573 11.00 33.45 -2.75
N LYS A 574 11.02 33.47 -4.09
CA LYS A 574 9.98 34.12 -4.89
C LYS A 574 8.61 33.45 -4.69
N ASN A 575 8.56 32.13 -4.67
CA ASN A 575 7.32 31.37 -4.45
C ASN A 575 6.83 31.37 -3.00
N PHE A 576 7.64 31.88 -2.06
CA PHE A 576 7.28 32.08 -0.66
C PHE A 576 6.77 33.51 -0.37
N LEU A 577 7.17 34.48 -1.20
CA LEU A 577 6.77 35.89 -1.08
C LEU A 577 5.55 36.27 -1.95
N ASN A 578 5.17 35.40 -2.88
CA ASN A 578 3.93 35.45 -3.67
C ASN A 578 2.88 34.51 -3.08
#